data_AF-A0A2G8KDV3-F1
#
_entry.id   AF-A0A2G8KDV3-F1
#
_cell.length_a   1.000
_cell.length_b   1.000
_cell.length_c   1.000
_cell.angle_alpha   90.00
_cell.angle_beta   90.00
_cell.angle_gamma   90.00
#
_symmetry.space_group_name_H-M   'P 1'
#
loop_
_entity.id
_entity.type
_entity.pdbx_description
1 polymer ?
#
loop_
_entity_poly.entity_id
_entity_poly.type
_entity_poly.pdbx_seq_one_letter_code
_entity_poly.pdbx_strand_id
1 'polypeptide(L)'
;MFVLSEVQPQRRASGNLLQWYMGTVCDDDWGVDDASVVCRQLGMGSHVIASSCAKFGEGVGTIWMDNVNCSGSEASLAHCTTSGWGVHNCFHDEDAGVVCQGIFNNICLFYSYFDRIKTVSAQLMIS
;
A
#
# COMPACT_ATOMS: atom_id res chain seq x y z
N MET A 1 -0.83 2.67 7.54
CA MET A 1 -1.86 1.64 7.74
C MET A 1 -3.02 2.06 6.86
N PHE A 2 -3.39 1.22 5.89
CA PHE A 2 -3.88 1.51 4.53
C PHE A 2 -2.78 1.72 3.48
N VAL A 3 -2.90 0.95 2.39
CA VAL A 3 -2.09 0.83 1.17
C VAL A 3 -3.16 0.71 0.08
N LEU A 4 -3.37 1.59 -0.91
CA LEU A 4 -2.73 2.82 -1.32
C LEU A 4 -3.82 3.77 -1.83
N SER A 5 -3.78 5.04 -1.43
CA SER A 5 -4.51 6.10 -2.14
C SER A 5 -3.79 6.56 -3.42
N GLU A 6 -2.72 5.87 -3.83
CA GLU A 6 -1.87 6.26 -4.97
C GLU A 6 -1.60 5.11 -5.95
N VAL A 7 -2.49 4.14 -6.02
CA VAL A 7 -2.65 3.40 -7.27
C VAL A 7 -3.22 4.38 -8.29
N GLN A 8 -2.37 5.15 -8.98
CA GLN A 8 -2.84 6.06 -10.02
C GLN A 8 -3.28 5.22 -11.22
N PRO A 9 -4.58 5.08 -11.51
CA PRO A 9 -4.99 4.52 -12.79
C PRO A 9 -4.52 5.55 -13.81
N GLN A 10 -3.79 5.08 -14.82
CA GLN A 10 -3.27 5.88 -15.94
C GLN A 10 -4.20 7.06 -16.27
N ARG A 11 -3.69 8.28 -16.08
CA ARG A 11 -4.43 9.54 -16.16
C ARG A 11 -5.32 9.61 -17.41
N ARG A 12 -6.61 9.30 -17.28
CA ARG A 12 -7.63 9.78 -18.22
C ARG A 12 -8.23 11.06 -17.65
N ALA A 13 -7.64 12.19 -18.03
CA ALA A 13 -8.30 13.48 -17.93
C ALA A 13 -9.41 13.50 -19.00
N SER A 14 -10.65 13.29 -18.59
CA SER A 14 -11.82 13.64 -19.39
C SER A 14 -12.58 14.73 -18.65
N GLY A 15 -12.41 15.98 -19.10
CA GLY A 15 -13.14 17.13 -18.58
C GLY A 15 -12.68 17.65 -17.21
N ASN A 16 -13.20 18.84 -16.86
CA ASN A 16 -12.83 19.65 -15.69
C ASN A 16 -13.33 19.08 -14.33
N LEU A 17 -13.41 17.76 -14.18
CA LEU A 17 -13.78 17.10 -12.93
C LEU A 17 -12.53 16.45 -12.32
N LEU A 18 -12.15 16.90 -11.13
CA LEU A 18 -11.16 16.20 -10.30
C LEU A 18 -11.81 14.92 -9.76
N GLN A 19 -11.73 13.83 -10.54
CA GLN A 19 -12.14 12.50 -10.09
C GLN A 19 -11.01 11.91 -9.23
N TRP A 20 -11.25 11.77 -7.93
CA TRP A 20 -10.37 11.02 -7.04
C TRP A 20 -10.70 9.54 -7.17
N TYR A 21 -9.77 8.76 -7.70
CA TYR A 21 -9.91 7.30 -7.75
C TYR A 21 -9.38 6.73 -6.44
N MET A 22 -10.28 6.28 -5.58
CA MET A 22 -9.95 5.50 -4.38
C MET A 22 -10.02 4.01 -4.75
N GLY A 23 -9.22 3.19 -4.08
CA GLY A 23 -9.29 1.75 -4.25
C GLY A 23 -8.21 1.02 -3.47
N THR A 24 -8.18 -0.30 -3.62
CA THR A 24 -7.32 -1.21 -2.86
C THR A 24 -6.58 -2.19 -3.78
N VAL A 25 -5.79 -3.06 -3.17
CA VAL A 25 -4.99 -4.10 -3.81
C VAL A 25 -5.35 -5.42 -3.13
N CYS A 26 -5.57 -6.48 -3.89
CA CYS A 26 -5.81 -7.82 -3.35
C CYS A 26 -4.53 -8.42 -2.74
N ASP A 27 -4.69 -9.26 -1.72
CA ASP A 27 -3.60 -9.94 -1.02
C ASP A 27 -3.13 -11.25 -1.66
N ASP A 28 -3.75 -11.68 -2.77
CA ASP A 28 -3.27 -12.79 -3.59
C ASP A 28 -1.85 -12.49 -4.13
N ASP A 29 -0.93 -13.42 -3.88
CA ASP A 29 0.52 -13.31 -4.10
C ASP A 29 1.22 -12.13 -3.37
N TRP A 30 0.54 -11.47 -2.43
CA TRP A 30 1.07 -10.30 -1.74
C TRP A 30 2.21 -10.62 -0.77
N GLY A 31 3.42 -10.24 -1.16
CA GLY A 31 4.67 -10.62 -0.52
C GLY A 31 5.51 -9.48 0.02
N VAL A 32 6.66 -9.87 0.59
CA VAL A 32 7.65 -8.95 1.17
C VAL A 32 8.22 -8.01 0.11
N ASP A 33 8.40 -8.47 -1.12
CA ASP A 33 8.94 -7.65 -2.21
C ASP A 33 7.95 -6.57 -2.66
N ASP A 34 6.65 -6.87 -2.71
CA ASP A 34 5.60 -5.89 -2.99
C ASP A 34 5.51 -4.86 -1.86
N ALA A 35 5.54 -5.33 -0.61
CA ALA A 35 5.57 -4.45 0.56
C ALA A 35 6.83 -3.56 0.58
N SER A 36 7.97 -4.07 0.13
CA SER A 36 9.22 -3.32 0.00
C SER A 36 9.11 -2.20 -1.03
N VAL A 37 8.50 -2.48 -2.19
CA VAL A 37 8.22 -1.46 -3.22
C VAL A 37 7.31 -0.37 -2.66
N VAL A 38 6.24 -0.72 -1.94
CA VAL A 38 5.35 0.27 -1.29
C VAL A 38 6.09 1.13 -0.29
N CYS A 39 6.84 0.53 0.63
CA CYS A 39 7.54 1.28 1.67
C CYS A 39 8.60 2.20 1.06
N ARG A 40 9.32 1.75 0.02
CA ARG A 40 10.27 2.60 -0.71
C ARG A 40 9.58 3.72 -1.48
N GLN A 41 8.46 3.45 -2.15
CA GLN A 41 7.65 4.46 -2.85
C GLN A 41 7.20 5.57 -1.89
N LEU A 42 6.88 5.20 -0.64
CA LEU A 42 6.50 6.14 0.43
C LEU A 42 7.70 6.83 1.11
N GLY A 43 8.94 6.52 0.71
CA GLY A 43 10.17 7.07 1.29
C GLY A 43 10.51 6.53 2.68
N MET A 44 10.04 5.31 2.99
CA MET A 44 10.18 4.66 4.29
C MET A 44 11.30 3.60 4.24
N GLY A 45 11.74 3.15 5.43
CA GLY A 45 12.87 2.22 5.58
C GLY A 45 12.63 0.82 4.99
N SER A 46 13.68 -0.02 5.06
CA SER A 46 13.74 -1.34 4.42
C SER A 46 13.10 -2.48 5.22
N HIS A 47 12.70 -2.25 6.48
CA HIS A 47 12.04 -3.28 7.26
C HIS A 47 10.52 -3.20 7.02
N VAL A 48 9.98 -4.24 6.40
CA VAL A 48 8.60 -4.26 5.90
C VAL A 48 7.90 -5.54 6.33
N ILE A 49 6.59 -5.43 6.52
CA ILE A 49 5.70 -6.57 6.77
C ILE A 49 4.55 -6.46 5.77
N ALA A 50 4.42 -7.47 4.91
CA ALA A 50 3.21 -7.68 4.12
C ALA A 50 2.10 -8.21 5.02
N SER A 51 0.89 -7.73 4.80
CA SER A 51 -0.30 -8.13 5.54
C SER A 51 -1.43 -8.47 4.58
N SER A 52 -2.20 -9.49 4.94
CA SER A 52 -3.35 -10.01 4.21
C SER A 52 -4.63 -9.89 5.05
N CYS A 53 -5.73 -10.39 4.50
CA CYS A 53 -7.04 -10.59 5.07
C CYS A 53 -7.63 -9.32 5.70
N ALA A 54 -7.45 -8.18 5.01
CA ALA A 54 -7.90 -6.88 5.48
C ALA A 54 -7.55 -6.61 6.96
N LYS A 55 -6.36 -7.02 7.42
CA LYS A 55 -5.93 -6.93 8.84
C LYS A 55 -6.13 -5.54 9.47
N PHE A 56 -6.11 -4.50 8.65
CA PHE A 56 -6.23 -3.11 9.06
C PHE A 56 -7.62 -2.50 8.81
N GLY A 57 -8.58 -3.35 8.44
CA GLY A 57 -9.90 -2.97 7.96
C GLY A 57 -10.01 -3.13 6.45
N GLU A 58 -11.22 -3.47 6.03
CA GLU A 58 -11.64 -3.51 4.63
C GLU A 58 -11.63 -2.09 4.04
N GLY A 59 -11.18 -1.97 2.80
CA GLY A 59 -11.30 -0.77 2.02
C GLY A 59 -12.69 -0.61 1.42
N VAL A 60 -12.80 0.39 0.54
CA VAL A 60 -14.03 0.67 -0.20
C VAL A 60 -13.68 1.04 -1.63
N GLY A 61 -14.58 0.69 -2.55
CA GLY A 61 -14.49 1.09 -3.96
C GLY A 61 -13.93 -0.03 -4.83
N THR A 62 -13.02 0.31 -5.73
CA THR A 62 -12.48 -0.65 -6.71
C THR A 62 -11.21 -1.29 -6.17
N ILE A 63 -11.11 -2.62 -6.27
CA ILE A 63 -9.83 -3.33 -6.13
C ILE A 63 -9.11 -3.18 -7.47
N TRP A 64 -7.99 -2.45 -7.49
CA TRP A 64 -7.32 -2.07 -8.73
C TRP A 64 -6.26 -3.07 -9.18
N MET A 65 -5.72 -3.87 -8.27
CA MET A 65 -4.60 -4.77 -8.55
C MET A 65 -4.82 -6.10 -7.84
N ASP A 66 -4.38 -7.17 -8.49
CA ASP A 66 -4.47 -8.55 -8.04
C ASP A 66 -3.32 -9.36 -8.63
N ASN A 67 -2.88 -10.40 -7.91
CA ASN A 67 -1.66 -11.17 -8.15
C ASN A 67 -0.46 -10.25 -8.40
N VAL A 68 -0.24 -9.30 -7.48
CA VAL A 68 0.88 -8.37 -7.60
C VAL A 68 2.17 -9.13 -7.35
N ASN A 69 3.09 -9.03 -8.31
CA ASN A 69 4.36 -9.74 -8.26
C ASN A 69 5.49 -8.78 -8.65
N CYS A 70 6.08 -8.17 -7.63
CA CYS A 70 7.25 -7.32 -7.70
C CYS A 70 8.54 -8.14 -7.53
N SER A 71 9.60 -7.72 -8.21
CA SER A 71 10.98 -8.15 -7.94
C SER A 71 11.60 -7.48 -6.71
N GLY A 72 10.91 -6.47 -6.16
CA GLY A 72 11.39 -5.68 -5.02
C GLY A 72 12.21 -4.46 -5.44
N SER A 73 12.45 -4.26 -6.75
CA SER A 73 13.32 -3.18 -7.30
C SER A 73 12.54 -2.05 -7.99
N GLU A 74 11.23 -2.24 -8.17
CA GLU A 74 10.34 -1.33 -8.88
C GLU A 74 10.21 0.03 -8.20
N ALA A 75 10.05 1.10 -8.99
CA ALA A 75 9.87 2.45 -8.43
C ALA A 75 8.52 2.63 -7.72
N SER A 76 7.51 1.86 -8.11
CA SER A 76 6.16 1.85 -7.54
C SER A 76 5.44 0.56 -7.92
N LEU A 77 4.35 0.23 -7.21
CA LEU A 77 3.55 -0.96 -7.51
C LEU A 77 3.03 -0.98 -8.96
N ALA A 78 2.78 0.18 -9.55
CA ALA A 78 2.31 0.29 -10.93
C ALA A 78 3.30 -0.27 -11.98
N HIS A 79 4.54 -0.56 -11.60
CA HIS A 79 5.56 -1.16 -12.44
C HIS A 79 5.76 -2.66 -12.19
N CYS A 80 5.06 -3.23 -11.21
CA CYS A 80 5.09 -4.67 -10.95
C CYS A 80 4.17 -5.42 -11.91
N THR A 81 4.39 -6.72 -12.04
CA THR A 81 3.48 -7.57 -12.82
C THR A 81 2.19 -7.76 -12.03
N THR A 82 1.04 -7.78 -12.72
CA THR A 82 -0.28 -7.99 -12.11
C THR A 82 -1.19 -8.71 -13.10
N SER A 83 -2.37 -9.14 -12.64
CA SER A 83 -3.45 -9.67 -13.48
C SER A 83 -4.04 -8.65 -14.47
N GLY A 84 -3.70 -7.36 -14.31
CA GLY A 84 -4.24 -6.24 -15.07
C GLY A 84 -5.07 -5.30 -14.19
N TRP A 85 -5.12 -4.01 -14.56
CA TRP A 85 -5.83 -2.98 -13.79
C TRP A 85 -7.33 -3.26 -13.69
N GLY A 86 -7.83 -3.41 -12.46
CA GLY A 86 -9.25 -3.70 -12.17
C GLY A 86 -9.69 -5.12 -12.53
N VAL A 87 -8.75 -6.01 -12.86
CA VAL A 87 -8.99 -7.43 -13.10
C VAL A 87 -8.62 -8.19 -11.84
N HIS A 88 -9.62 -8.71 -11.13
CA HIS A 88 -9.45 -9.45 -9.89
C HIS A 88 -10.63 -10.39 -9.65
N ASN A 89 -10.44 -11.42 -8.82
CA ASN A 89 -11.52 -12.24 -8.26
C ASN A 89 -11.74 -12.00 -6.76
N CYS A 90 -11.08 -10.99 -6.21
CA CYS A 90 -11.09 -10.74 -4.77
C CYS A 90 -12.28 -9.88 -4.28
N PHE A 91 -12.55 -9.99 -2.98
CA PHE A 91 -13.42 -9.11 -2.19
C PHE A 91 -12.59 -8.26 -1.22
N HIS A 92 -13.21 -7.30 -0.54
CA HIS A 92 -12.49 -6.37 0.34
C HIS A 92 -11.97 -6.99 1.64
N ASP A 93 -12.45 -8.17 2.03
CA ASP A 93 -11.85 -8.97 3.10
C ASP A 93 -10.48 -9.57 2.70
N GLU A 94 -10.09 -9.47 1.42
CA GLU A 94 -8.79 -9.83 0.86
C GLU A 94 -7.92 -8.60 0.57
N ASP A 95 -8.23 -7.43 1.16
CA ASP A 95 -7.42 -6.24 0.95
C ASP A 95 -6.03 -6.37 1.59
N ALA A 96 -5.01 -6.13 0.77
CA ALA A 96 -3.61 -6.14 1.13
C ALA A 96 -3.21 -4.92 1.97
N GLY A 97 -2.24 -5.13 2.87
CA GLY A 97 -1.67 -4.08 3.70
C GLY A 97 -0.15 -4.17 3.86
N VAL A 98 0.47 -3.08 4.31
CA VAL A 98 1.87 -3.08 4.74
C VAL A 98 2.06 -2.39 6.08
N VAL A 99 3.08 -2.85 6.80
CA VAL A 99 3.71 -2.08 7.87
C VAL A 99 5.13 -1.77 7.42
N CYS A 100 5.43 -0.48 7.31
CA CYS A 100 6.78 0.01 7.06
C CYS A 100 7.41 0.44 8.38
N GLN A 101 8.60 -0.05 8.67
CA GLN A 101 9.41 0.40 9.80
C GLN A 101 10.63 1.16 9.27
N GLY A 102 10.73 2.42 9.67
CA GLY A 102 11.91 3.24 9.42
C GLY A 102 12.81 3.26 10.65
N ILE A 103 14.12 3.13 10.46
CA ILE A 103 15.10 3.47 11.50
C ILE A 103 15.59 4.89 11.23
N PHE A 104 15.22 5.83 12.08
CA PHE A 104 15.85 7.16 12.13
C PHE A 104 16.73 7.18 13.38
N ASN A 105 18.06 7.29 13.22
CA ASN A 105 19.03 7.33 14.33
C ASN A 105 18.86 6.22 15.39
N ASN A 106 18.75 4.95 14.97
CA ASN A 106 18.56 3.77 15.85
C ASN A 106 17.22 3.72 16.63
N ILE A 107 16.22 4.47 16.21
CA ILE A 107 14.86 4.42 16.77
C ILE A 107 13.94 3.72 15.77
N CYS A 108 13.23 2.67 16.20
CA CYS A 108 12.16 2.05 15.42
C CYS A 108 10.97 3.00 15.36
N LEU A 109 10.71 3.57 14.19
CA LEU A 109 9.51 4.37 13.95
C LEU A 109 8.46 3.48 13.28
N PHE A 110 7.37 3.26 14.00
CA PHE A 110 6.14 2.67 13.47
C PHE A 110 5.31 3.78 12.86
N TYR A 111 5.12 3.74 11.55
CA TYR A 111 4.30 4.71 10.84
C TYR A 111 2.93 4.09 10.56
N SER A 112 1.97 4.34 11.45
CA SER A 112 0.55 4.07 11.20
C SER A 112 -0.13 5.34 10.69
N TYR A 113 -0.42 5.36 9.38
CA TYR A 113 -1.06 6.45 8.59
C TYR A 113 -2.47 6.91 9.03
N PHE A 114 -2.87 6.76 10.30
CA PHE A 114 -4.25 7.06 10.71
C PHE A 114 -4.56 8.55 10.96
N ASP A 115 -3.59 9.46 10.83
CA ASP A 115 -3.88 10.90 10.91
C ASP A 115 -3.69 11.58 9.55
N ARG A 116 -4.76 12.22 9.05
CA ARG A 116 -4.80 13.02 7.81
C ARG A 116 -3.95 14.30 7.83
N ILE A 117 -2.95 14.36 8.69
CA ILE A 117 -1.93 15.39 8.80
C ILE A 117 -0.63 14.61 8.98
N LYS A 118 0.51 15.12 8.48
CA LYS A 118 1.84 14.55 8.78
C LYS A 118 2.17 14.68 10.27
N THR A 119 1.42 14.05 11.16
CA THR A 119 1.67 14.00 12.59
C THR A 119 2.44 12.73 12.89
N VAL A 120 3.70 12.94 13.24
CA VAL A 120 4.59 11.92 13.81
C VAL A 120 3.99 11.48 15.13
N SER A 121 3.47 10.26 15.21
CA SER A 121 3.25 9.61 16.51
C SER A 121 4.34 8.56 16.70
N ALA A 122 5.35 8.91 17.49
CA ALA A 122 6.34 7.95 17.97
C ALA A 122 5.72 7.17 19.13
N GLN A 123 5.17 5.98 18.87
CA GLN A 123 4.74 5.10 19.94
C GLN A 123 5.98 4.40 20.54
N LEU A 124 6.40 4.84 21.73
CA LEU A 124 7.39 4.12 22.53
C LEU A 124 6.73 2.83 23.06
N MET A 125 7.08 1.68 22.50
CA MET A 125 6.72 0.39 23.10
C MET A 125 7.71 0.14 24.25
N ILE A 126 7.32 0.50 25.48
CA ILE A 126 7.96 -0.04 26.67
C ILE A 126 7.44 -1.47 26.83
N SER A 127 8.35 -2.44 26.94
CA SER A 127 8.09 -3.86 27.21
C SER A 127 7.35 -4.08 28.53
#